data_AF-A0A653G3S1-F1
#
_entry.id   AF-A0A653G3S1-F1
#
_cell.length_a   1.000
_cell.length_b   1.000
_cell.length_c   1.000
_cell.angle_alpha   90.00
_cell.angle_beta   90.00
_cell.angle_gamma   90.00
#
_symmetry.space_group_name_H-M   'P 1'
#
loop_
_entity.id
_entity.type
_entity.pdbx_description
1 polymer ?
#
loop_
_entity_poly.entity_id
_entity_poly.type
_entity_poly.pdbx_seq_one_letter_code
_entity_poly.pdbx_strand_id
1 'polypeptide(L)'
;MKIVFMVFAVLFVLLAIPFTMGAIAASNQGSDKKRRTKALFSISQMKKEQRELLIDIFMSYKNGNVGQTNKICEQASITTVNFLMSFFDYNNRPIEYSSGTLGKSIFVNFENKLKKLGYSETVSKIIPGIVIDNYNEVLEKMSYSTT
;
A
#
# COMPACT_ATOMS: atom_id res chain seq x y z
N MET A 1 47.59 -24.59 -3.28
CA MET A 1 46.94 -23.29 -3.58
C MET A 1 45.43 -23.38 -3.80
N LYS A 2 44.89 -24.32 -4.61
CA LYS A 2 43.44 -24.41 -4.88
C LYS A 2 42.55 -24.64 -3.65
N ILE A 3 42.97 -25.51 -2.72
CA ILE A 3 42.23 -25.81 -1.48
C ILE A 3 42.16 -24.58 -0.56
N VAL A 4 43.27 -23.85 -0.44
CA VAL A 4 43.32 -22.62 0.36
C VAL A 4 42.34 -21.57 -0.19
N PHE A 5 42.30 -21.41 -1.52
CA PHE A 5 41.35 -20.50 -2.18
C PHE A 5 39.88 -20.92 -1.96
N MET A 6 39.60 -22.23 -1.96
CA MET A 6 38.27 -22.77 -1.71
C MET A 6 37.80 -22.49 -0.27
N VAL A 7 38.70 -22.60 0.71
CA VAL A 7 38.41 -22.28 2.12
C VAL A 7 38.13 -20.78 2.30
N PHE A 8 38.93 -19.91 1.66
CA PHE A 8 38.68 -18.46 1.69
C PHE A 8 37.36 -18.07 1.02
N ALA A 9 37.00 -18.72 -0.11
CA ALA A 9 35.73 -18.47 -0.77
C ALA A 9 34.53 -18.88 0.09
N VAL A 10 34.59 -20.02 0.78
CA VAL A 10 33.53 -20.46 1.70
C VAL A 10 33.42 -19.53 2.90
N LEU A 11 34.54 -19.09 3.49
CA LEU A 11 34.55 -18.09 4.57
C LEU A 11 33.98 -16.75 4.12
N PHE A 12 34.32 -16.29 2.92
CA PHE A 12 33.79 -15.03 2.38
C PHE A 12 32.30 -15.11 2.09
N VAL A 13 31.80 -16.23 1.55
CA VAL A 13 30.36 -16.45 1.32
C VAL A 13 29.59 -16.50 2.65
N LEU A 14 30.12 -17.22 3.66
CA LEU A 14 29.51 -17.29 5.00
C LEU A 14 29.45 -15.93 5.69
N LEU A 15 30.44 -15.06 5.47
CA LEU A 15 30.43 -13.69 5.98
C LEU A 15 29.51 -12.78 5.16
N ALA A 16 29.43 -12.92 3.84
CA ALA A 16 28.63 -12.03 2.98
C ALA A 16 27.10 -12.22 3.11
N ILE A 17 26.63 -13.43 3.41
CA ILE A 17 25.20 -13.74 3.56
C ILE A 17 24.51 -12.91 4.69
N PRO A 18 25.05 -12.82 5.92
CA PRO A 18 24.43 -11.99 6.96
C PRO A 18 24.48 -10.49 6.66
N PHE A 19 25.52 -9.98 5.99
CA PHE A 19 25.57 -8.56 5.57
C PHE A 19 24.53 -8.24 4.50
N THR A 20 24.35 -9.14 3.52
CA THR A 20 23.34 -8.96 2.47
C THR A 20 21.91 -9.08 3.03
N MET A 21 21.64 -10.05 3.92
CA MET A 21 20.35 -10.14 4.62
C MET A 21 20.07 -8.92 5.52
N GLY A 22 21.07 -8.42 6.24
CA GLY A 22 20.95 -7.21 7.07
C GLY A 22 20.67 -5.94 6.25
N ALA A 23 21.33 -5.79 5.10
CA ALA A 23 21.10 -4.66 4.18
C ALA A 23 19.70 -4.71 3.55
N ILE A 24 19.20 -5.89 3.18
CA ILE A 24 17.83 -6.07 2.65
C ILE A 24 16.80 -5.75 3.74
N ALA A 25 17.00 -6.22 4.97
CA ALA A 25 16.11 -5.92 6.10
C ALA A 25 16.07 -4.42 6.44
N ALA A 26 17.23 -3.74 6.47
CA ALA A 26 17.32 -2.31 6.72
C ALA A 26 16.70 -1.47 5.59
N SER A 27 16.87 -1.88 4.33
CA SER A 27 16.24 -1.26 3.16
C SER A 27 14.71 -1.39 3.20
N ASN A 28 14.19 -2.56 3.55
CA ASN A 28 12.76 -2.81 3.69
C ASN A 28 12.15 -2.00 4.86
N GLN A 29 12.78 -2.00 6.04
CA GLN A 29 12.34 -1.18 7.18
C GLN A 29 12.37 0.32 6.87
N GLY A 30 13.39 0.79 6.13
CA GLY A 30 13.48 2.18 5.68
C GLY A 30 12.33 2.55 4.73
N SER A 31 11.99 1.66 3.79
CA SER A 31 10.90 1.86 2.84
C SER A 31 9.53 1.92 3.53
N ASP A 32 9.25 1.00 4.45
CA ASP A 32 7.96 0.96 5.17
C ASP A 32 7.77 2.18 6.07
N LYS A 33 8.82 2.61 6.79
CA LYS A 33 8.77 3.83 7.61
C LYS A 33 8.49 5.08 6.76
N LYS A 34 9.09 5.17 5.57
CA LYS A 34 8.84 6.27 4.63
C LYS A 34 7.40 6.24 4.11
N ARG A 35 6.89 5.07 3.69
CA ARG A 35 5.50 4.90 3.23
C ARG A 35 4.49 5.30 4.30
N ARG A 36 4.71 4.88 5.55
CA ARG A 36 3.84 5.25 6.67
C ARG A 36 3.88 6.75 6.97
N THR A 37 5.07 7.37 6.95
CA THR A 37 5.19 8.83 7.14
C THR A 37 4.45 9.58 6.03
N LYS A 38 4.57 9.13 4.78
CA LYS A 38 3.80 9.66 3.65
C LYS A 38 2.30 9.49 3.90
N ALA A 39 1.84 8.31 4.28
CA ALA A 39 0.41 8.05 4.52
C ALA A 39 -0.17 8.97 5.61
N LEU A 40 0.55 9.16 6.72
CA LEU A 40 0.18 10.10 7.78
C LEU A 40 0.09 11.53 7.27
N PHE A 41 1.12 12.00 6.55
CA PHE A 41 1.15 13.35 6.00
C PHE A 41 0.00 13.55 5.00
N SER A 42 -0.17 12.62 4.07
CA SER A 42 -1.24 12.63 3.07
C SER A 42 -2.64 12.69 3.69
N ILE A 43 -2.93 11.86 4.69
CA ILE A 43 -4.22 11.89 5.39
C ILE A 43 -4.43 13.22 6.13
N SER A 44 -3.38 13.81 6.70
CA SER A 44 -3.48 15.10 7.40
C SER A 44 -3.91 16.25 6.50
N GLN A 45 -3.61 16.17 5.20
CA GLN A 45 -3.99 17.16 4.19
C GLN A 45 -5.41 16.97 3.65
N MET A 46 -6.06 15.83 3.91
CA MET A 46 -7.41 15.56 3.44
C MET A 46 -8.46 16.33 4.27
N LYS A 47 -9.62 16.60 3.68
CA LYS A 47 -10.79 17.08 4.43
C LYS A 47 -11.36 15.98 5.31
N LYS A 48 -12.10 16.35 6.36
CA LYS A 48 -12.75 15.40 7.28
C LYS A 48 -13.61 14.38 6.51
N GLU A 49 -14.47 14.85 5.62
CA GLU A 49 -15.35 14.01 4.80
C GLU A 49 -14.60 13.00 3.92
N GLN A 50 -13.43 13.39 3.38
CA GLN A 50 -12.59 12.49 2.58
C GLN A 50 -11.97 11.39 3.44
N ARG A 51 -11.53 11.75 4.66
CA ARG A 51 -10.98 10.78 5.62
C ARG A 51 -12.03 9.79 6.09
N GLU A 52 -13.21 10.27 6.46
CA GLU A 52 -14.32 9.42 6.92
C GLU A 52 -14.74 8.46 5.82
N LEU A 53 -14.94 8.95 4.60
CA LEU A 53 -15.25 8.08 3.45
C LEU A 53 -14.15 7.03 3.22
N LEU A 54 -12.88 7.44 3.30
CA LEU A 54 -11.76 6.52 3.11
C LEU A 54 -11.70 5.45 4.21
N ILE A 55 -11.98 5.81 5.47
CA ILE A 55 -12.08 4.89 6.61
C ILE A 55 -13.23 3.91 6.39
N ASP A 56 -14.41 4.40 6.01
CA ASP A 56 -15.60 3.55 5.79
C ASP A 56 -15.38 2.53 4.67
N ILE A 57 -14.81 2.97 3.54
CA ILE A 57 -14.42 2.10 2.42
C ILE A 57 -13.46 1.00 2.92
N PHE A 58 -12.41 1.40 3.65
CA PHE A 58 -11.40 0.49 4.14
C PHE A 58 -11.94 -0.52 5.16
N MET A 59 -12.73 -0.06 6.13
CA MET A 59 -13.31 -0.93 7.16
C MET A 59 -14.33 -1.90 6.56
N SER A 60 -15.18 -1.45 5.62
CA SER A 60 -16.11 -2.32 4.90
C SER A 60 -15.37 -3.37 4.06
N TYR A 61 -14.28 -2.98 3.40
CA TYR A 61 -13.40 -3.91 2.66
C TYR A 61 -12.77 -4.95 3.59
N LYS A 62 -12.23 -4.53 4.75
CA LYS A 62 -11.63 -5.42 5.75
C LYS A 62 -12.62 -6.45 6.29
N ASN A 63 -13.90 -6.08 6.38
CA ASN A 63 -14.99 -6.96 6.79
C ASN A 63 -15.50 -7.88 5.65
N GLY A 64 -14.91 -7.81 4.45
CA GLY A 64 -15.30 -8.65 3.30
C GLY A 64 -16.66 -8.30 2.69
N ASN A 65 -17.23 -7.12 3.01
CA ASN A 65 -18.57 -6.75 2.55
C ASN A 65 -18.53 -5.96 1.23
N VAL A 66 -18.47 -6.69 0.11
CA VAL A 66 -18.39 -6.12 -1.25
C VAL A 66 -19.54 -5.14 -1.53
N GLY A 67 -20.78 -5.54 -1.25
CA GLY A 67 -21.97 -4.74 -1.53
C GLY A 67 -21.99 -3.43 -0.75
N GLN A 68 -21.64 -3.48 0.54
CA GLN A 68 -21.56 -2.28 1.37
C GLN A 68 -20.42 -1.37 0.92
N THR A 69 -19.24 -1.91 0.56
CA THR A 69 -18.12 -1.08 0.10
C THR A 69 -18.48 -0.32 -1.18
N ASN A 70 -19.15 -0.97 -2.13
CA ASN A 70 -19.62 -0.30 -3.36
C ASN A 70 -20.66 0.79 -3.03
N LYS A 71 -21.63 0.47 -2.18
CA LYS A 71 -22.68 1.41 -1.76
C LYS A 71 -22.12 2.67 -1.10
N ILE A 72 -21.11 2.54 -0.25
CA ILE A 72 -20.42 3.68 0.38
C ILE A 72 -19.89 4.65 -0.67
N CYS A 73 -19.25 4.15 -1.73
CA CYS A 73 -18.76 4.99 -2.83
C CYS A 73 -19.89 5.60 -3.66
N GLU A 74 -20.98 4.87 -3.91
CA GLU A 74 -22.12 5.35 -4.69
C GLU A 74 -22.91 6.45 -3.99
N GLN A 75 -22.96 6.42 -2.66
CA GLN A 75 -23.68 7.41 -1.83
C GLN A 75 -22.85 8.65 -1.53
N ALA A 76 -21.54 8.60 -1.75
CA ALA A 76 -20.64 9.71 -1.50
C ALA A 76 -20.75 10.80 -2.58
N SER A 77 -20.32 12.02 -2.23
CA SER A 77 -20.26 13.09 -3.23
C SER A 77 -19.27 12.74 -4.35
N ILE A 78 -19.64 13.04 -5.59
CA ILE A 78 -18.79 12.77 -6.75
C ILE A 78 -17.44 13.49 -6.65
N THR A 79 -17.40 14.68 -6.03
CA THR A 79 -16.17 15.43 -5.79
C THR A 79 -15.24 14.69 -4.83
N THR A 80 -15.77 14.13 -3.75
CA THR A 80 -14.99 13.34 -2.78
C THR A 80 -14.48 12.05 -3.42
N VAL A 81 -15.33 11.35 -4.18
CA VAL A 81 -14.94 10.11 -4.88
C VAL A 81 -13.86 10.37 -5.93
N ASN A 82 -14.01 11.40 -6.76
CA ASN A 82 -13.02 11.75 -7.78
C ASN A 82 -11.69 12.18 -7.15
N PHE A 83 -11.74 12.90 -6.02
CA PHE A 83 -10.54 13.19 -5.25
C PHE A 83 -9.85 11.89 -4.82
N LEU A 84 -10.56 10.96 -4.18
CA LEU A 84 -9.96 9.69 -3.74
C LEU A 84 -9.41 8.86 -4.90
N MET A 85 -10.14 8.75 -6.03
CA MET A 85 -9.64 8.02 -7.20
C MET A 85 -8.37 8.63 -7.76
N SER A 86 -8.33 9.96 -7.94
CA SER A 86 -7.12 10.64 -8.42
C SER A 86 -5.98 10.52 -7.40
N PHE A 87 -6.30 10.56 -6.11
CA PHE A 87 -5.32 10.47 -5.05
C PHE A 87 -4.63 9.08 -4.99
N PHE A 88 -5.38 8.01 -5.22
CA PHE A 88 -4.90 6.64 -5.15
C PHE A 88 -4.52 6.02 -6.50
N ASP A 89 -4.61 6.78 -7.59
CA ASP A 89 -4.15 6.34 -8.90
C ASP A 89 -2.66 5.97 -8.86
N TYR A 90 -2.31 4.85 -9.50
CA TYR A 90 -0.94 4.41 -9.66
C TYR A 90 -0.01 5.51 -10.18
N ASN A 91 -0.47 6.32 -11.12
CA ASN A 91 0.33 7.36 -11.78
C ASN A 91 0.72 8.51 -10.83
N ASN A 92 -0.01 8.69 -9.73
CA ASN A 92 0.23 9.76 -8.76
C ASN A 92 1.09 9.29 -7.57
N ARG A 93 1.66 8.07 -7.65
CA ARG A 93 2.54 7.53 -6.62
C ARG A 93 3.94 8.16 -6.74
N PRO A 94 4.54 8.64 -5.63
CA PRO A 94 5.89 9.16 -5.67
C PRO A 94 6.87 8.10 -6.15
N ILE A 95 7.82 8.51 -6.98
CA ILE A 95 8.78 7.64 -7.66
C ILE A 95 9.56 6.77 -6.66
N GLU A 96 9.85 7.30 -5.47
CA GLU A 96 10.52 6.57 -4.38
C GLU A 96 9.78 5.33 -3.87
N TYR A 97 8.46 5.26 -4.12
CA TYR A 97 7.60 4.12 -3.76
C TYR A 97 7.12 3.33 -4.99
N SER A 98 7.40 3.85 -6.18
CA SER A 98 7.11 3.21 -7.46
C SER A 98 8.26 2.28 -7.78
N SER A 99 8.08 0.97 -7.57
CA SER A 99 9.04 -0.08 -7.95
C SER A 99 9.12 -0.30 -9.48
N GLY A 100 8.95 0.78 -10.27
CA GLY A 100 8.89 0.75 -11.72
C GLY A 100 7.77 -0.14 -12.25
N THR A 101 8.00 -0.82 -13.37
CA THR A 101 7.03 -1.69 -14.05
C THR A 101 6.45 -2.78 -13.13
N LEU A 102 7.24 -3.27 -12.16
CA LEU A 102 6.80 -4.30 -11.21
C LEU A 102 5.72 -3.76 -10.26
N GLY A 103 5.87 -2.52 -9.76
CA GLY A 103 4.87 -1.86 -8.93
C GLY A 103 3.54 -1.65 -9.66
N LYS A 104 3.60 -1.29 -10.95
CA LYS A 104 2.42 -1.16 -11.81
C LYS A 104 1.71 -2.50 -11.99
N SER A 105 2.47 -3.56 -12.25
CA SER A 105 1.91 -4.91 -12.43
C SER A 105 1.20 -5.39 -11.17
N ILE A 106 1.80 -5.20 -9.99
CA ILE A 106 1.17 -5.57 -8.70
C ILE A 106 -0.14 -4.81 -8.49
N PHE A 107 -0.13 -3.50 -8.74
CA PHE A 107 -1.33 -2.66 -8.59
C PHE A 107 -2.46 -3.13 -9.51
N VAL A 108 -2.17 -3.26 -10.81
CA VAL A 108 -3.16 -3.68 -11.83
C VAL A 108 -3.68 -5.10 -11.56
N ASN A 109 -2.80 -6.01 -11.14
CA ASN A 109 -3.22 -7.38 -10.77
C ASN A 109 -4.16 -7.37 -9.57
N PHE A 110 -3.91 -6.51 -8.58
CA PHE A 110 -4.77 -6.39 -7.42
C PHE A 110 -6.12 -5.75 -7.77
N GLU A 111 -6.11 -4.67 -8.55
CA GLU A 111 -7.32 -4.05 -9.10
C GLU A 111 -8.20 -5.09 -9.84
N ASN A 112 -7.59 -5.85 -10.76
CA ASN A 112 -8.30 -6.89 -11.52
C ASN A 112 -8.87 -7.98 -10.62
N LYS A 113 -8.16 -8.35 -9.55
CA LYS A 113 -8.67 -9.31 -8.56
C LYS A 113 -9.90 -8.77 -7.83
N LEU A 114 -9.92 -7.50 -7.46
CA LEU A 114 -11.08 -6.87 -6.82
C LEU A 114 -12.27 -6.79 -7.78
N LYS A 115 -12.06 -6.43 -9.05
CA LYS A 115 -13.14 -6.44 -10.05
C LYS A 115 -13.79 -7.83 -10.19
N LYS A 116 -12.98 -8.90 -10.20
CA LYS A 116 -13.47 -10.28 -10.21
C LYS A 116 -14.28 -10.67 -8.98
N LEU A 117 -14.06 -10.00 -7.84
CA LEU A 117 -14.81 -10.20 -6.60
C LEU A 117 -16.11 -9.36 -6.55
N GLY A 118 -16.41 -8.58 -7.57
CA GLY A 118 -17.63 -7.77 -7.66
C GLY A 118 -17.50 -6.34 -7.12
N TYR A 119 -16.29 -5.88 -6.81
CA TYR A 119 -16.07 -4.48 -6.45
C TYR A 119 -16.23 -3.57 -7.69
N SER A 120 -16.79 -2.37 -7.49
CA SER A 120 -16.96 -1.39 -8.56
C SER A 120 -15.62 -0.85 -9.07
N GLU A 121 -15.62 -0.22 -10.25
CA GLU A 121 -14.42 0.39 -10.84
C GLU A 121 -13.73 1.35 -9.86
N THR A 122 -14.52 2.19 -9.19
CA THR A 122 -14.05 3.14 -8.18
C THR A 122 -13.37 2.45 -7.01
N VAL A 123 -14.03 1.47 -6.38
CA VAL A 123 -13.49 0.76 -5.21
C VAL A 123 -12.24 -0.01 -5.60
N SER A 124 -12.25 -0.65 -6.77
CA SER A 124 -11.13 -1.46 -7.26
C SER A 124 -9.84 -0.66 -7.51
N LYS A 125 -9.93 0.67 -7.67
CA LYS A 125 -8.78 1.58 -7.78
C LYS A 125 -8.35 2.14 -6.43
N ILE A 126 -9.30 2.45 -5.55
CA ILE A 126 -9.02 3.04 -4.23
C ILE A 126 -8.35 2.01 -3.30
N ILE A 127 -8.90 0.79 -3.20
CA ILE A 127 -8.41 -0.23 -2.25
C ILE A 127 -6.95 -0.62 -2.47
N PRO A 128 -6.47 -0.89 -3.70
CA PRO A 128 -5.05 -1.16 -3.92
C PRO A 128 -4.15 -0.02 -3.48
N GLY A 129 -4.58 1.23 -3.67
CA GLY A 129 -3.88 2.40 -3.16
C GLY A 129 -3.78 2.41 -1.64
N ILE A 130 -4.86 2.10 -0.93
CA ILE A 130 -4.87 2.01 0.53
C ILE A 130 -3.89 0.95 1.04
N VAL A 131 -3.95 -0.25 0.47
CA VAL A 131 -3.18 -1.40 0.95
C VAL A 131 -1.72 -1.31 0.56
N ILE A 132 -1.41 -1.03 -0.71
CA ILE A 132 -0.03 -1.06 -1.22
C ILE A 132 0.78 0.14 -0.71
N ASP A 133 0.15 1.30 -0.47
CA ASP A 133 0.83 2.47 0.11
C ASP A 133 0.82 2.46 1.66
N ASN A 134 0.43 1.36 2.30
CA ASN A 134 0.41 1.20 3.76
C ASN A 134 -0.44 2.26 4.52
N TYR A 135 -1.59 2.66 3.94
CA TYR A 135 -2.55 3.52 4.65
C TYR A 135 -3.35 2.74 5.70
N ASN A 136 -3.42 1.41 5.59
CA ASN A 136 -4.11 0.50 6.51
C ASN A 136 -3.79 0.81 7.99
N GLU A 137 -2.51 0.89 8.38
CA GLU A 137 -2.13 1.14 9.79
C GLU A 137 -2.66 2.48 10.32
N VAL A 138 -2.72 3.49 9.46
CA VAL A 138 -3.16 4.84 9.85
C VAL A 138 -4.68 4.87 9.95
N LEU A 139 -5.37 4.30 8.97
CA LEU A 139 -6.83 4.26 8.92
C LEU A 139 -7.42 3.41 10.05
N GLU A 140 -6.78 2.29 10.42
CA GLU A 140 -7.19 1.49 11.57
C GLU A 140 -7.12 2.28 12.87
N LYS A 141 -6.03 3.02 13.11
CA LYS A 141 -5.92 3.84 14.32
C LYS A 141 -6.96 4.95 14.37
N MET A 142 -7.28 5.54 13.22
CA MET A 142 -8.29 6.60 13.14
C MET A 142 -9.70 6.07 13.37
N SER A 143 -10.03 4.86 12.87
CA SER A 143 -11.38 4.30 13.04
C SER A 143 -11.72 4.04 14.51
N TYR A 144 -10.75 3.64 15.33
CA TYR A 144 -10.95 3.45 16.77
C TYR A 144 -11.07 4.76 17.56
N SER A 145 -10.57 5.88 17.04
CA SER A 145 -10.64 7.19 17.72
C SER A 145 -11.96 7.94 17.49
N THR A 146 -12.79 7.45 16.56
CA THR A 146 -14.11 8.01 16.22
C THR A 146 -15.29 7.29 16.91
N THR A 147 -15.02 6.22 17.66
CA THR A 147 -15.95 5.55 18.59
C THR A 147 -15.73 6.01 20.03
#